data_AF-A0A1V2BDC3-F1
#
_entry.id   AF-A0A1V2BDC3-F1
#
_cell.length_a   1.000
_cell.length_b   1.000
_cell.length_c   1.000
_cell.angle_alpha   90.00
_cell.angle_beta   90.00
_cell.angle_gamma   90.00
#
_symmetry.space_group_name_H-M   'P 1'
#
loop_
_entity.id
_entity.type
_entity.pdbx_description
1 polymer ?
#
loop_
_entity_poly.entity_id
_entity_poly.type
_entity_poly.pdbx_seq_one_letter_code
_entity_poly.pdbx_strand_id
1 'polypeptide(L)'
;MENETTSSSYNYNFKIDSQYQKEYKIVRLFLEISIQGLDDADQFNGISAGYTHEFVFHVDNLEELVEFDEEKKIVVADGDLGITLAGIAYSTARGIIFDKTQGTLLKGLILPIISPNQLLSTP
;
A
#
# COMPACT_ATOMS: atom_id res chain seq x y z
N MET A 1 37.32 8.66 3.11
CA MET A 1 36.10 8.22 3.81
C MET A 1 34.96 8.69 2.96
N GLU A 2 34.31 7.79 2.22
CA GLU A 2 33.09 8.14 1.48
C GLU A 2 32.02 8.51 2.51
N ASN A 3 31.45 9.70 2.39
CA ASN A 3 30.31 10.09 3.21
C ASN A 3 29.15 9.17 2.82
N GLU A 4 28.78 8.21 3.67
CA GLU A 4 27.52 7.48 3.52
C GLU A 4 26.40 8.54 3.50
N THR A 5 25.75 8.73 2.35
CA THR A 5 24.54 9.55 2.29
C THR A 5 23.48 8.84 3.13
N THR A 6 23.12 9.44 4.26
CA THR A 6 22.05 8.95 5.14
C THR A 6 20.87 9.90 5.05
N SER A 7 19.64 9.35 5.01
CA SER A 7 18.42 10.16 5.07
C SER A 7 18.09 10.58 6.51
N SER A 8 17.69 11.83 6.69
CA SER A 8 17.19 12.37 7.97
C SER A 8 15.69 12.08 8.15
N SER A 9 14.93 12.09 7.04
CA SER A 9 13.50 11.82 6.98
C SER A 9 13.10 11.16 5.65
N TYR A 10 11.82 10.78 5.53
CA TYR A 10 11.29 10.10 4.35
C TYR A 10 9.92 10.64 3.95
N ASN A 11 9.73 10.84 2.65
CA ASN A 11 8.43 11.04 2.04
C ASN A 11 7.87 9.71 1.53
N TYR A 12 6.58 9.50 1.77
CA TYR A 12 5.85 8.31 1.34
C TYR A 12 4.72 8.71 0.42
N ASN A 13 4.60 8.02 -0.71
CA ASN A 13 3.43 8.08 -1.57
C ASN A 13 2.83 6.69 -1.68
N PHE A 14 1.52 6.61 -1.52
CA PHE A 14 0.75 5.38 -1.54
C PHE A 14 -0.28 5.44 -2.66
N LYS A 15 -0.40 4.35 -3.42
CA LYS A 15 -1.55 4.15 -4.30
C LYS A 15 -2.14 2.80 -4.01
N ILE A 16 -3.45 2.75 -4.02
CA ILE A 16 -4.21 1.53 -3.79
C ILE A 16 -5.25 1.38 -4.88
N ASP A 17 -5.36 0.19 -5.43
CA ASP A 17 -6.40 -0.18 -6.38
C ASP A 17 -6.94 -1.56 -6.00
N SER A 18 -8.19 -1.83 -6.40
CA SER A 18 -8.83 -3.11 -6.12
C SER A 18 -9.66 -3.62 -7.29
N GLN A 19 -9.60 -4.92 -7.51
CA GLN A 19 -10.39 -5.62 -8.52
C GLN A 19 -11.21 -6.72 -7.86
N TYR A 20 -12.47 -6.80 -8.23
CA TYR A 20 -13.44 -7.72 -7.64
C TYR A 20 -13.84 -8.77 -8.68
N GLN A 21 -13.86 -10.03 -8.26
CA GLN A 21 -14.32 -11.14 -9.07
C GLN A 21 -15.40 -11.90 -8.31
N LYS A 22 -16.63 -11.84 -8.83
CA LYS A 22 -17.84 -12.39 -8.19
C LYS A 22 -17.84 -13.91 -8.11
N GLU A 23 -17.73 -14.61 -9.25
CA GLU A 23 -17.83 -16.07 -9.37
C GLU A 23 -16.83 -16.81 -8.47
N TYR A 24 -15.61 -16.28 -8.34
CA TYR A 24 -14.56 -16.86 -7.51
C TYR A 24 -14.50 -16.28 -6.10
N LYS A 25 -15.33 -15.25 -5.82
CA LYS A 25 -15.33 -14.52 -4.55
C LYS A 25 -13.95 -13.99 -4.19
N ILE A 26 -13.28 -13.39 -5.16
CA ILE A 26 -11.90 -12.90 -5.03
C ILE A 26 -11.89 -11.37 -5.03
N VAL A 27 -11.09 -10.79 -4.14
CA VAL A 27 -10.66 -9.39 -4.22
C VAL A 27 -9.16 -9.35 -4.40
N ARG A 28 -8.70 -8.74 -5.49
CA ARG A 28 -7.28 -8.42 -5.70
C ARG A 28 -7.06 -6.99 -5.27
N LEU A 29 -6.03 -6.75 -4.47
CA LEU A 29 -5.65 -5.43 -3.99
C LEU A 29 -4.20 -5.16 -4.39
N PHE A 30 -4.01 -4.06 -5.10
CA PHE A 30 -2.70 -3.56 -5.51
C PHE A 30 -2.31 -2.43 -4.57
N LEU A 31 -1.14 -2.56 -3.95
CA LEU A 31 -0.57 -1.53 -3.08
C LEU A 31 0.78 -1.11 -3.65
N GLU A 32 0.85 0.12 -4.15
CA GLU A 32 2.09 0.75 -4.58
C GLU A 32 2.60 1.70 -3.50
N ILE A 33 3.88 1.58 -3.18
CA ILE A 33 4.55 2.39 -2.16
C ILE A 33 5.81 2.97 -2.77
N SER A 34 5.89 4.30 -2.82
CA SER A 34 7.10 5.02 -3.21
C SER A 34 7.69 5.74 -2.00
N ILE A 35 8.98 5.53 -1.77
CA ILE A 35 9.72 6.11 -0.65
C ILE A 35 10.83 6.97 -1.22
N GLN A 36 10.96 8.19 -0.71
CA GLN A 36 12.04 9.12 -1.03
C GLN A 36 12.74 9.56 0.25
N GLY A 37 14.05 9.38 0.31
CA GLY A 37 14.91 9.87 1.37
C GLY A 37 15.15 11.37 1.22
N LEU A 38 15.08 12.09 2.34
CA LEU A 38 15.37 13.52 2.41
C LEU A 38 16.61 13.79 3.26
N ASP A 39 17.26 14.92 3.00
CA ASP A 39 18.32 15.48 3.84
C ASP A 39 17.76 16.43 4.93
N ASP A 40 18.65 17.01 5.74
CA ASP A 40 18.27 17.92 6.84
C ASP A 40 17.55 19.21 6.36
N ALA A 41 17.57 19.51 5.07
CA ALA A 41 16.87 20.64 4.45
C ALA A 41 15.57 20.21 3.75
N ASP A 42 15.07 19.00 4.04
CA ASP A 42 13.91 18.36 3.41
C ASP A 42 14.04 18.22 1.88
N GLN A 43 15.27 18.15 1.36
CA GLN A 43 15.53 17.94 -0.07
C GLN A 43 15.80 16.48 -0.38
N PHE A 44 15.34 16.02 -1.55
CA PHE A 44 15.59 14.66 -2.00
C PHE A 44 17.09 14.38 -2.10
N ASN A 45 17.55 13.36 -1.38
CA ASN A 45 18.97 13.08 -1.22
C ASN A 45 19.51 11.98 -2.18
N GLY A 46 18.70 11.56 -3.16
CA GLY A 46 19.05 10.51 -4.12
C GLY A 46 18.67 9.09 -3.70
N ILE A 47 18.22 8.87 -2.47
CA ILE A 47 17.79 7.55 -1.97
C ILE A 47 16.29 7.37 -2.25
N SER A 48 15.93 6.33 -3.00
CA SER A 48 14.53 5.97 -3.22
C SER A 48 14.29 4.46 -3.24
N ALA A 49 13.05 4.07 -2.98
CA ALA A 49 12.57 2.72 -3.21
C ALA A 49 11.13 2.72 -3.71
N GLY A 50 10.82 1.73 -4.55
CA GLY A 50 9.48 1.46 -5.04
C GLY A 50 9.09 0.03 -4.74
N TYR A 51 7.89 -0.17 -4.22
CA TYR A 51 7.30 -1.48 -3.97
C TYR A 51 5.93 -1.55 -4.61
N THR A 52 5.66 -2.67 -5.28
CA THR A 52 4.33 -3.02 -5.79
C THR A 52 3.96 -4.37 -5.20
N HIS A 53 2.94 -4.39 -4.36
CA HIS A 53 2.41 -5.60 -3.75
C HIS A 53 1.05 -5.94 -4.33
N GLU A 54 0.85 -7.21 -4.65
CA GLU A 54 -0.45 -7.76 -5.00
C GLU A 54 -0.89 -8.70 -3.88
N PHE A 55 -2.08 -8.46 -3.36
CA PHE A 55 -2.74 -9.31 -2.37
C PHE A 55 -4.01 -9.88 -2.97
N VAL A 56 -4.19 -11.20 -2.85
CA VAL A 56 -5.39 -11.89 -3.34
C VAL A 56 -6.13 -12.45 -2.15
N PHE A 57 -7.34 -11.93 -1.92
CA PHE A 57 -8.21 -12.33 -0.82
C PHE A 57 -9.38 -13.15 -1.36
N HIS A 58 -9.72 -14.23 -0.66
CA HIS A 58 -11.00 -14.90 -0.82
C HIS A 58 -11.98 -14.36 0.24
N VAL A 59 -13.16 -13.92 -0.19
CA VAL A 59 -14.16 -13.28 0.68
C VAL A 59 -15.48 -14.04 0.55
N ASP A 60 -15.77 -14.92 1.52
CA ASP A 60 -16.89 -15.88 1.43
C ASP A 60 -18.26 -15.22 1.16
N ASN A 61 -18.51 -14.04 1.72
CA ASN A 61 -19.75 -13.27 1.57
C ASN A 61 -19.58 -12.05 0.67
N LEU A 62 -18.72 -12.12 -0.36
CA LEU A 62 -18.44 -10.99 -1.26
C LEU A 62 -19.70 -10.37 -1.88
N GLU A 63 -20.69 -11.20 -2.23
CA GLU A 63 -21.95 -10.75 -2.86
C GLU A 63 -22.82 -9.88 -1.93
N GLU A 64 -22.61 -9.96 -0.61
CA GLU A 64 -23.29 -9.12 0.38
C GLU A 64 -22.57 -7.78 0.57
N LEU A 65 -21.30 -7.70 0.20
CA LEU A 65 -20.40 -6.58 0.45
C LEU A 65 -20.09 -5.79 -0.83
N VAL A 66 -20.50 -6.29 -2.00
CA VAL A 66 -20.20 -5.67 -3.29
C VAL A 66 -21.40 -5.77 -4.21
N GLU A 67 -21.89 -4.61 -4.64
CA GLU A 67 -22.91 -4.50 -5.68
C GLU A 67 -22.24 -4.48 -7.05
N PHE A 68 -22.55 -5.48 -7.87
CA PHE A 68 -22.08 -5.58 -9.25
C PHE A 68 -23.20 -5.12 -10.20
N ASP A 69 -23.05 -3.94 -10.81
CA ASP A 69 -23.93 -3.47 -11.89
C ASP A 69 -23.32 -3.87 -13.24
N GLU A 70 -23.76 -5.01 -13.77
CA GLU A 70 -23.27 -5.57 -15.04
C GLU A 70 -23.60 -4.68 -16.26
N GLU A 71 -24.69 -3.90 -16.21
CA GLU A 71 -25.10 -3.01 -17.29
C GLU A 71 -24.22 -1.76 -17.36
N LYS A 72 -23.89 -1.19 -16.19
CA LYS A 72 -23.08 0.03 -16.10
C LYS A 72 -21.58 -0.24 -15.94
N LYS A 73 -21.18 -1.50 -15.74
CA LYS A 73 -19.81 -1.91 -15.38
C LYS A 73 -19.31 -1.18 -14.13
N ILE A 74 -20.22 -0.91 -13.18
CA ILE A 74 -19.90 -0.26 -11.92
C ILE A 74 -19.84 -1.33 -10.84
N VAL A 75 -18.81 -1.27 -10.01
CA VAL A 75 -18.66 -2.09 -8.82
C VAL A 75 -18.70 -1.14 -7.63
N VAL A 76 -19.71 -1.27 -6.77
CA VAL A 76 -19.81 -0.50 -5.52
C VAL A 76 -19.49 -1.46 -4.38
N ALA A 77 -18.31 -1.30 -3.78
CA ALA A 77 -17.92 -2.07 -2.61
C ALA A 77 -18.30 -1.34 -1.33
N ASP A 78 -18.65 -2.11 -0.30
CA ASP A 78 -18.82 -1.63 1.06
C ASP A 78 -17.50 -0.98 1.56
N GLY A 79 -17.63 0.18 2.18
CA GLY A 79 -16.47 0.94 2.68
C GLY A 79 -15.66 0.16 3.73
N ASP A 80 -16.33 -0.58 4.60
CA ASP A 80 -15.68 -1.38 5.65
C ASP A 80 -14.92 -2.57 5.07
N LEU A 81 -15.39 -3.16 3.96
CA LEU A 81 -14.62 -4.17 3.21
C LEU A 81 -13.30 -3.57 2.72
N GLY A 82 -13.37 -2.41 2.04
CA GLY A 82 -12.18 -1.72 1.54
C GLY A 82 -11.18 -1.38 2.66
N ILE A 83 -11.67 -0.80 3.76
CA ILE A 83 -10.86 -0.41 4.93
C ILE A 83 -10.16 -1.63 5.53
N THR A 84 -10.89 -2.74 5.66
CA THR A 84 -10.37 -3.98 6.25
C THR A 84 -9.26 -4.57 5.40
N LEU A 85 -9.49 -4.72 4.09
CA LEU A 85 -8.50 -5.30 3.17
C LEU A 85 -7.26 -4.41 3.07
N ALA A 86 -7.44 -3.09 2.97
CA ALA A 86 -6.34 -2.12 2.96
C ALA A 86 -5.51 -2.18 4.25
N GLY A 87 -6.15 -2.32 5.41
CA GLY A 87 -5.47 -2.48 6.69
C GLY A 87 -4.60 -3.73 6.77
N ILE A 88 -5.14 -4.88 6.33
CA ILE A 88 -4.40 -6.16 6.29
C ILE A 88 -3.21 -6.08 5.32
N ALA A 89 -3.46 -5.58 4.10
CA ALA A 89 -2.44 -5.42 3.07
C ALA A 89 -1.30 -4.49 3.55
N TYR A 90 -1.65 -3.34 4.11
CA TYR A 90 -0.67 -2.38 4.62
C TYR A 90 0.18 -2.95 5.76
N SER A 91 -0.43 -3.62 6.73
CA SER A 91 0.29 -4.24 7.84
C SER A 91 1.28 -5.31 7.34
N THR A 92 0.87 -6.09 6.34
CA THR A 92 1.71 -7.13 5.75
C THR A 92 2.87 -6.52 4.95
N ALA A 93 2.58 -5.53 4.09
CA ALA A 93 3.59 -4.80 3.32
C ALA A 93 4.63 -4.12 4.24
N ARG A 94 4.19 -3.53 5.35
CA ARG A 94 5.08 -2.93 6.36
C ARG A 94 6.08 -3.92 6.92
N GLY A 95 5.66 -5.14 7.23
CA GLY A 95 6.56 -6.20 7.69
C GLY A 95 7.57 -6.63 6.60
N ILE A 96 7.08 -6.81 5.37
CA ILE A 96 7.93 -7.17 4.23
C ILE A 96 8.97 -6.08 3.95
N ILE A 97 8.57 -4.81 3.91
CA ILE A 97 9.47 -3.69 3.64
C ILE A 97 10.50 -3.52 4.75
N PHE A 98 10.11 -3.68 6.02
CA PHE A 98 11.05 -3.67 7.13
C PHE A 98 12.15 -4.72 6.97
N ASP A 99 11.80 -5.95 6.57
CA ASP A 99 12.75 -7.02 6.31
C ASP A 99 13.63 -6.74 5.08
N LYS A 100 13.01 -6.30 3.97
CA LYS A 100 13.73 -6.05 2.71
C LYS A 100 14.65 -4.84 2.72
N THR A 101 14.42 -3.90 3.63
CA THR A 101 15.29 -2.73 3.79
C THR A 101 16.45 -3.00 4.75
N GLN A 102 16.53 -4.18 5.37
CA GLN A 102 17.71 -4.59 6.11
C GLN A 102 18.91 -4.69 5.15
N GLY A 103 20.04 -4.09 5.55
CA GLY A 103 21.26 -4.11 4.74
C GLY A 103 21.24 -3.22 3.49
N THR A 104 20.24 -2.34 3.33
CA THR A 104 20.23 -1.31 2.28
C THR A 104 20.46 0.08 2.86
N LEU A 105 20.55 1.12 2.02
CA LEU A 105 20.61 2.52 2.47
C LEU A 105 19.36 2.98 3.23
N LEU A 106 18.26 2.21 3.14
CA LEU A 106 17.02 2.44 3.89
C LEU A 106 17.02 1.77 5.28
N LYS A 107 18.10 1.06 5.66
CA LYS A 107 18.42 0.48 6.98
C LYS A 107 17.20 0.16 7.87
N GLY A 108 16.35 -0.79 7.44
CA GLY A 108 15.23 -1.26 8.25
C GLY A 108 14.10 -0.26 8.41
N LEU A 109 13.84 0.54 7.38
CA LEU A 109 12.74 1.50 7.31
C LEU A 109 11.43 0.89 7.81
N ILE A 110 10.80 1.58 8.76
CA ILE A 110 9.49 1.24 9.27
C ILE A 110 8.48 2.19 8.65
N LEU A 111 7.53 1.65 7.86
CA LEU A 111 6.43 2.45 7.35
C LEU A 111 5.62 3.08 8.51
N PRO A 112 5.12 4.32 8.33
CA PRO A 112 4.36 5.03 9.36
C PRO A 112 3.06 4.30 9.72
N ILE A 113 2.46 4.66 10.85
CA ILE A 113 1.11 4.21 11.16
C ILE A 113 0.15 5.17 10.45
N ILE A 114 -0.67 4.65 9.54
CA ILE A 114 -1.67 5.43 8.80
C ILE A 114 -3.05 4.80 8.95
N SER A 115 -4.09 5.61 8.79
CA SER A 115 -5.46 5.09 8.76
C SER A 115 -5.73 4.46 7.38
N PRO A 116 -6.29 3.24 7.29
CA PRO A 116 -6.65 2.65 6.00
C PRO A 116 -7.64 3.52 5.20
N ASN A 117 -8.46 4.33 5.88
CA ASN A 117 -9.29 5.34 5.23
C ASN A 117 -8.45 6.35 4.43
N GLN A 118 -7.29 6.77 4.93
CA GLN A 118 -6.42 7.71 4.23
C GLN A 118 -5.82 7.08 2.97
N LEU A 119 -5.55 5.76 2.98
CA LEU A 119 -5.09 5.05 1.78
C LEU A 119 -6.15 5.10 0.66
N LEU A 120 -7.40 4.81 1.02
CA LEU A 120 -8.53 4.76 0.09
C LEU A 120 -9.03 6.14 -0.35
N SER A 121 -8.68 7.20 0.39
CA SER A 121 -9.06 8.59 0.08
C SER A 121 -8.09 9.28 -0.88
N THR A 122 -7.03 8.58 -1.31
CA THR A 122 -6.03 9.15 -2.22
C THR A 122 -6.63 9.21 -3.63
N PRO A 123 -6.74 10.41 -4.25
CA PRO A 123 -7.43 10.60 -5.53
C PRO A 123 -6.76 9.90 -6.71
#